data_AF-A0A2X2XUV0-F1
#
_entry.id   AF-A0A2X2XUV0-F1
#
_cell.length_a   1.000
_cell.length_b   1.000
_cell.length_c   1.000
_cell.angle_alpha   90.00
_cell.angle_beta   90.00
_cell.angle_gamma   90.00
#
_symmetry.space_group_name_H-M   'P 1'
#
loop_
_entity.id
_entity.type
_entity.pdbx_description
1 polymer ?
#
loop_
_entity_poly.entity_id
_entity_poly.type
_entity_poly.pdbx_seq_one_letter_code
_entity_poly.pdbx_strand_id
1 'polypeptide(L)'
;MLRDSLRELGLDQAIAEAAEAIPDARDRLDYVVQMTAQAAERALNSVEASQPHQDEMEKGAKALTKRWDEWFENPIELADARELVTDTRKFLGDVPGHTSFTNAQLLDIMMAQDFQDLTRSGYQAHDGCDPGD
;
A
#
# COMPACT_ATOMS: atom_id res chain seq x y z
N MET A 1 9.36 54.79 -9.36
CA MET A 1 8.74 54.67 -10.71
C MET A 1 8.11 53.29 -10.91
N LEU A 2 8.85 52.17 -11.03
CA LEU A 2 8.20 50.83 -11.13
C LEU A 2 7.43 50.45 -9.85
N ARG A 3 8.03 50.74 -8.68
CA ARG A 3 7.44 50.48 -7.35
C ARG A 3 6.19 51.33 -7.06
N ASP A 4 6.14 52.54 -7.61
CA ASP A 4 5.00 53.45 -7.40
C ASP A 4 3.83 53.07 -8.32
N SER A 5 4.12 52.64 -9.57
CA SER A 5 3.13 52.14 -10.51
C SER A 5 2.53 50.78 -10.11
N LEU A 6 3.29 49.90 -9.44
CA LEU A 6 2.77 48.64 -8.89
C LEU A 6 1.84 48.86 -7.68
N ARG A 7 2.13 49.89 -6.88
CA ARG A 7 1.33 50.32 -5.74
C ARG A 7 0.00 50.96 -6.16
N GLU A 8 0.01 51.74 -7.24
CA GLU A 8 -1.16 52.45 -7.79
C GLU A 8 -2.16 51.51 -8.52
N LEU A 9 -1.71 50.30 -8.88
CA LEU A 9 -2.52 49.25 -9.54
C LEU A 9 -2.98 48.12 -8.59
N GLY A 10 -2.68 48.19 -7.28
CA GLY A 10 -3.02 47.13 -6.32
C GLY A 10 -2.23 45.82 -6.50
N LEU A 11 -1.24 45.80 -7.40
CA LEU A 11 -0.41 44.63 -7.71
C LEU A 11 0.60 44.31 -6.60
N ASP A 12 1.07 45.33 -5.85
CA ASP A 12 1.94 45.11 -4.68
C ASP A 12 1.26 44.27 -3.59
N GLN A 13 -0.06 44.43 -3.41
CA GLN A 13 -0.85 43.67 -2.44
C GLN A 13 -1.00 42.20 -2.90
N ALA A 14 -1.32 41.98 -4.18
CA ALA A 14 -1.44 40.63 -4.76
C ALA A 14 -0.10 39.87 -4.77
N ILE A 15 1.03 40.57 -4.99
CA ILE A 15 2.37 39.98 -4.92
C ILE A 15 2.75 39.64 -3.47
N ALA A 16 2.39 40.49 -2.49
CA ALA A 16 2.62 40.22 -1.08
C ALA A 16 1.81 39.01 -0.59
N GLU A 17 0.52 38.93 -0.95
CA GLU A 17 -0.35 37.79 -0.63
C GLU A 17 0.14 36.49 -1.29
N ALA A 18 0.54 36.55 -2.56
CA ALA A 18 1.13 35.40 -3.23
C ALA A 18 2.45 34.96 -2.57
N ALA A 19 3.29 35.90 -2.13
CA ALA A 19 4.54 35.59 -1.43
C ALA A 19 4.29 34.95 -0.05
N GLU A 20 3.21 35.34 0.63
CA GLU A 20 2.78 34.72 1.90
C GLU A 20 2.17 33.31 1.71
N ALA A 21 1.58 33.02 0.55
CA ALA A 21 1.02 31.70 0.22
C ALA A 21 2.08 30.65 -0.19
N ILE A 22 3.27 31.07 -0.64
CA ILE A 22 4.34 30.15 -1.08
C ILE A 22 4.84 29.22 0.05
N PRO A 23 5.11 29.71 1.29
CA PRO A 23 5.49 28.86 2.41
C PRO A 23 4.45 27.77 2.72
N ASP A 24 3.16 28.11 2.77
CA ASP A 24 2.07 27.16 3.01
C ASP A 24 1.98 26.11 1.89
N ALA A 25 2.09 26.52 0.63
CA ALA A 25 2.14 25.58 -0.49
C ALA A 25 3.35 24.63 -0.41
N ARG A 26 4.51 25.11 0.06
CA ARG A 26 5.70 24.28 0.26
C ARG A 26 5.49 23.27 1.39
N ASP A 27 4.95 23.70 2.52
CA ASP A 27 4.71 22.82 3.66
C ASP A 27 3.70 21.71 3.31
N ARG A 28 2.70 22.02 2.46
CA ARG A 28 1.77 21.03 1.90
C ARG A 28 2.46 20.03 0.98
N LEU A 29 3.36 20.50 0.10
CA LEU A 29 4.14 19.61 -0.77
C LEU A 29 5.06 18.71 0.05
N ASP A 30 5.73 19.24 1.07
CA ASP A 30 6.59 18.47 1.96
C ASP A 30 5.78 17.40 2.71
N TYR A 31 4.58 17.73 3.19
CA TYR A 31 3.67 16.76 3.78
C TYR A 31 3.25 15.66 2.80
N VAL A 32 2.88 16.01 1.56
CA VAL A 32 2.54 15.02 0.51
C VAL A 32 3.72 14.08 0.23
N VAL A 33 4.95 14.62 0.16
CA VAL A 33 6.16 13.82 -0.06
C VAL A 33 6.39 12.84 1.10
N GLN A 34 6.31 13.31 2.34
CA GLN A 34 6.50 12.46 3.54
C GLN A 34 5.48 11.33 3.59
N MET A 35 4.20 11.65 3.35
CA MET A 35 3.12 10.68 3.39
C MET A 35 3.18 9.67 2.25
N THR A 36 3.57 10.11 1.06
CA THR A 36 3.81 9.21 -0.08
C THR A 36 4.97 8.25 0.22
N ALA A 37 6.06 8.75 0.81
CA ALA A 37 7.20 7.92 1.19
C ALA A 37 6.82 6.86 2.24
N GLN A 38 6.05 7.25 3.26
CA GLN A 38 5.57 6.33 4.29
C GLN A 38 4.64 5.25 3.72
N ALA A 39 3.71 5.63 2.83
CA ALA A 39 2.82 4.67 2.18
C ALA A 39 3.60 3.67 1.31
N ALA A 40 4.58 4.16 0.55
CA ALA A 40 5.45 3.34 -0.28
C ALA A 40 6.28 2.35 0.56
N GLU A 41 6.85 2.81 1.67
CA GLU A 41 7.61 1.97 2.60
C GLU A 41 6.72 0.87 3.21
N ARG A 42 5.53 1.23 3.69
CA ARG A 42 4.58 0.25 4.26
C ARG A 42 4.14 -0.79 3.24
N ALA A 43 3.92 -0.37 1.99
CA ALA A 43 3.57 -1.27 0.91
C ALA A 43 4.72 -2.22 0.58
N LEU A 44 5.95 -1.70 0.48
CA LEU A 44 7.15 -2.51 0.22
C LEU A 44 7.35 -3.58 1.31
N ASN A 45 7.29 -3.17 2.58
CA ASN A 45 7.43 -4.10 3.72
C ASN A 45 6.37 -5.21 3.69
N SER A 46 5.13 -4.87 3.30
CA SER A 46 4.04 -5.84 3.19
C SER A 46 4.26 -6.84 2.05
N VAL A 47 4.82 -6.39 0.93
CA VAL A 47 5.20 -7.26 -0.19
C VAL A 47 6.34 -8.18 0.22
N GLU A 48 7.40 -7.66 0.84
CA GLU A 48 8.54 -8.44 1.31
C GLU A 48 8.12 -9.51 2.32
N ALA A 49 7.20 -9.18 3.23
CA ALA A 49 6.65 -10.14 4.18
C ALA A 49 5.80 -11.24 3.50
N SER A 50 5.07 -10.91 2.43
CA SER A 50 4.20 -11.85 1.72
C SER A 50 4.95 -12.82 0.81
N GLN A 51 6.08 -12.40 0.25
CA GLN A 51 6.86 -13.17 -0.73
C GLN A 51 7.20 -14.59 -0.25
N PRO A 52 7.75 -14.81 0.97
CA PRO A 52 8.06 -16.15 1.46
C PRO A 52 6.85 -17.10 1.48
N HIS A 53 5.66 -16.59 1.83
CA HIS A 53 4.45 -17.41 1.89
C HIS A 53 3.98 -17.83 0.49
N GLN A 54 4.07 -16.92 -0.49
CA GLN A 54 3.75 -17.23 -1.88
C GLN A 54 4.75 -18.22 -2.48
N ASP A 55 6.05 -18.02 -2.22
CA ASP A 55 7.12 -18.92 -2.65
C ASP A 55 6.97 -20.33 -2.07
N GLU A 56 6.68 -20.44 -0.78
CA GLU A 56 6.52 -21.73 -0.11
C GLU A 56 5.28 -22.48 -0.63
N MET A 57 4.17 -21.77 -0.83
CA MET A 57 2.95 -22.33 -1.42
C MET A 57 3.19 -22.83 -2.85
N GLU A 58 3.88 -22.03 -3.68
CA GLU A 58 4.20 -22.40 -5.07
C GLU A 58 5.14 -23.62 -5.11
N LYS A 59 6.21 -23.62 -4.30
CA LYS A 59 7.16 -24.73 -4.21
C LYS A 59 6.47 -26.02 -3.74
N GLY A 60 5.65 -25.92 -2.69
CA GLY A 60 4.89 -27.05 -2.14
C GLY A 60 3.92 -27.63 -3.17
N ALA A 61 3.16 -26.78 -3.84
CA ALA A 61 2.24 -27.20 -4.89
C ALA A 61 2.97 -27.91 -6.04
N LYS A 62 4.04 -27.31 -6.59
CA LYS A 62 4.83 -27.91 -7.70
C LYS A 62 5.45 -29.25 -7.30
N ALA A 63 5.98 -29.35 -6.08
CA ALA A 63 6.59 -30.58 -5.59
C ALA A 63 5.56 -31.71 -5.46
N LEU A 64 4.37 -31.42 -4.94
CA LEU A 64 3.29 -32.40 -4.85
C LEU A 64 2.77 -32.80 -6.22
N THR A 65 2.52 -31.84 -7.12
CA THR A 65 2.09 -32.14 -8.50
C THR A 65 3.05 -33.09 -9.18
N LYS A 66 4.37 -32.80 -9.13
CA LYS A 66 5.39 -33.66 -9.71
C LYS A 66 5.34 -35.09 -9.13
N ARG A 67 5.21 -35.25 -7.81
CA ARG A 67 5.13 -36.57 -7.17
C ARG A 67 3.86 -37.32 -7.55
N TRP A 68 2.74 -36.62 -7.70
CA TRP A 68 1.49 -37.22 -8.18
C TRP A 68 1.62 -37.68 -9.63
N ASP A 69 2.19 -36.86 -10.51
CA ASP A 69 2.42 -37.22 -11.91
C ASP A 69 3.31 -38.47 -12.04
N GLU A 70 4.44 -38.49 -11.32
CA GLU A 70 5.36 -39.64 -11.29
C GLU A 70 4.68 -40.91 -10.77
N TRP A 71 3.84 -40.80 -9.73
CA TRP A 71 3.10 -41.92 -9.18
C TRP A 71 2.03 -42.45 -10.14
N PHE A 72 1.35 -41.59 -10.90
CA PHE A 72 0.37 -42.01 -11.90
C PHE A 72 1.02 -42.64 -13.13
N GLU A 73 2.20 -42.18 -13.54
CA GLU A 73 2.94 -42.75 -14.67
C GLU A 73 3.55 -44.11 -14.35
N ASN A 74 4.07 -44.28 -13.13
CA ASN A 74 4.66 -45.53 -12.66
C ASN A 74 4.17 -45.84 -11.23
N PRO A 75 2.98 -46.46 -11.07
CA PRO A 75 2.45 -46.76 -9.75
C PRO A 75 3.38 -47.67 -8.96
N ILE A 76 4.04 -47.10 -7.93
CA ILE A 76 4.91 -47.82 -6.98
C ILE A 76 4.07 -48.32 -5.79
N GLU A 77 4.73 -48.98 -4.84
CA GLU A 77 4.18 -49.63 -3.65
C GLU A 77 3.19 -48.77 -2.84
N LEU A 78 2.24 -49.43 -2.17
CA LEU A 78 1.17 -48.80 -1.37
C LEU A 78 1.68 -47.87 -0.25
N ALA A 79 2.93 -48.01 0.18
CA ALA A 79 3.55 -47.16 1.19
C ALA A 79 3.80 -45.73 0.66
N ASP A 80 4.28 -45.58 -0.58
CA ASP A 80 4.60 -44.30 -1.20
C ASP A 80 3.32 -43.49 -1.46
N ALA A 81 2.21 -44.18 -1.77
CA ALA A 81 0.90 -43.56 -1.91
C ALA A 81 0.38 -42.96 -0.58
N ARG A 82 0.63 -43.62 0.56
CA ARG A 82 0.22 -43.10 1.89
C ARG A 82 1.02 -41.86 2.28
N GLU A 83 2.32 -41.85 2.00
CA GLU A 83 3.17 -40.68 2.24
C GLU A 83 2.71 -39.50 1.38
N LEU A 84 2.49 -39.71 0.09
CA LEU A 84 2.03 -38.66 -0.83
C LEU A 84 0.67 -38.07 -0.42
N VAL A 85 -0.28 -38.90 0.02
CA VAL A 85 -1.56 -38.43 0.56
C VAL A 85 -1.38 -37.65 1.86
N THR A 86 -0.47 -38.10 2.74
CA THR A 86 -0.19 -37.43 4.02
C THR A 86 0.42 -36.04 3.78
N ASP A 87 1.40 -35.96 2.89
CA ASP A 87 2.06 -34.69 2.53
C ASP A 87 1.10 -33.73 1.82
N THR A 88 0.25 -34.26 0.94
CA THR A 88 -0.80 -33.45 0.30
C THR A 88 -1.78 -32.90 1.33
N ARG A 89 -2.21 -33.72 2.30
CA ARG A 89 -3.11 -33.28 3.36
C ARG A 89 -2.47 -32.23 4.26
N LYS A 90 -1.17 -32.38 4.55
CA LYS A 90 -0.41 -31.38 5.31
C LYS A 90 -0.38 -30.05 4.56
N PHE A 91 0.03 -30.06 3.29
CA PHE A 91 0.05 -28.86 2.44
C PHE A 91 -1.31 -28.17 2.38
N LEU A 92 -2.39 -28.94 2.18
CA LEU A 92 -3.76 -28.39 2.18
C LEU A 92 -4.16 -27.78 3.55
N GLY A 93 -3.60 -28.30 4.65
CA GLY A 93 -3.77 -27.72 5.99
C GLY A 93 -2.99 -26.43 6.21
N ASP A 94 -1.84 -26.28 5.54
CA ASP A 94 -0.95 -25.11 5.65
C ASP A 94 -1.41 -23.94 4.75
N VAL A 95 -2.07 -24.24 3.61
CA VAL A 95 -2.57 -23.24 2.63
C VAL A 95 -3.40 -22.09 3.25
N PRO A 96 -4.37 -22.33 4.16
CA PRO A 96 -5.10 -21.26 4.83
C PRO A 96 -4.21 -20.30 5.60
N GLY A 97 -3.12 -20.79 6.21
CA GLY A 97 -2.16 -19.95 6.93
C GLY A 97 -1.44 -18.97 5.99
N HIS A 98 -0.92 -19.47 4.87
CA HIS A 98 -0.27 -18.64 3.86
C HIS A 98 -1.23 -17.65 3.21
N THR A 99 -2.43 -18.10 2.80
CA THR A 99 -3.41 -17.24 2.13
C THR A 99 -3.98 -16.16 3.05
N SER A 100 -4.27 -16.49 4.31
CA SER A 100 -4.74 -15.49 5.29
C SER A 100 -3.66 -14.45 5.61
N PHE A 101 -2.41 -14.87 5.74
CA PHE A 101 -1.28 -13.97 5.94
C PHE A 101 -1.13 -13.00 4.77
N THR A 102 -1.03 -13.52 3.54
CA THR A 102 -0.93 -12.68 2.33
C THR A 102 -2.13 -11.72 2.23
N ASN A 103 -3.35 -12.19 2.52
CA ASN A 103 -4.53 -11.33 2.51
C ASN A 103 -4.45 -10.20 3.56
N ALA A 104 -3.94 -10.47 4.76
CA ALA A 104 -3.72 -9.45 5.78
C ALA A 104 -2.72 -8.38 5.29
N GLN A 105 -1.64 -8.79 4.63
CA GLN A 105 -0.68 -7.85 4.04
C GLN A 105 -1.29 -7.01 2.91
N LEU A 106 -2.18 -7.58 2.09
CA LEU A 106 -2.91 -6.82 1.06
C LEU A 106 -3.87 -5.78 1.68
N LEU A 107 -4.51 -6.09 2.81
CA LEU A 107 -5.30 -5.12 3.58
C LEU A 107 -4.43 -4.01 4.15
N ASP A 108 -3.24 -4.33 4.67
CA ASP A 108 -2.28 -3.32 5.15
C ASP A 108 -1.81 -2.39 4.03
N ILE A 109 -1.60 -2.91 2.81
CA ILE A 109 -1.29 -2.11 1.63
C ILE A 109 -2.45 -1.17 1.28
N MET A 110 -3.70 -1.65 1.31
CA MET A 110 -4.86 -0.79 1.04
C MET A 110 -5.03 0.29 2.11
N MET A 111 -4.86 -0.03 3.40
CA MET A 111 -4.91 0.98 4.46
C MET A 111 -3.78 2.01 4.35
N ALA A 112 -2.62 1.62 3.81
CA ALA A 112 -1.54 2.57 3.52
C ALA A 112 -1.91 3.58 2.41
N GLN A 113 -2.94 3.28 1.60
CA GLN A 113 -3.43 4.13 0.51
C GLN A 113 -4.55 5.10 0.92
N ASP A 114 -5.14 4.97 2.12
CA ASP A 114 -6.21 5.84 2.65
C ASP A 114 -5.79 7.31 2.91
N PHE A 115 -4.61 7.72 2.44
CA PHE A 115 -4.17 9.12 2.37
C PHE A 115 -5.13 10.04 1.60
N GLN A 116 -6.00 9.48 0.76
CA GLN A 116 -6.95 10.28 -0.01
C GLN A 116 -8.04 10.95 0.85
N ASP A 117 -8.41 10.40 2.02
CA ASP A 117 -9.56 10.93 2.78
C ASP A 117 -9.19 11.99 3.84
N LEU A 118 -7.96 11.96 4.36
CA LEU A 118 -7.49 12.97 5.32
C LEU A 118 -7.13 14.32 4.68
N THR A 119 -6.77 14.34 3.38
CA THR A 119 -6.51 15.60 2.66
C THR A 119 -7.78 16.42 2.41
N ARG A 120 -8.94 15.78 2.28
CA ARG A 120 -10.23 16.46 2.06
C ARG A 120 -10.75 17.15 3.33
N SER A 121 -10.51 16.58 4.50
CA SER A 121 -11.03 17.12 5.77
C SER A 121 -10.21 18.31 6.30
N GLY A 122 -8.91 18.38 6.01
CA GLY A 122 -8.05 19.52 6.37
C GLY A 122 -8.39 20.85 5.69
N TYR A 123 -9.16 20.82 4.59
CA TYR A 123 -9.55 22.02 3.83
C TYR A 123 -10.95 22.56 4.17
N GLN A 124 -11.79 21.84 4.92
CA GLN A 124 -13.13 22.35 5.28
C GLN A 124 -13.17 23.13 6.60
N ALA A 125 -12.06 23.22 7.34
CA ALA A 125 -12.03 23.87 8.65
C ALA A 125 -11.76 25.39 8.61
N HIS A 126 -11.46 25.99 7.45
CA HIS A 126 -11.09 27.41 7.35
C HIS A 126 -12.12 28.35 6.70
N ASP A 127 -13.21 27.85 6.13
CA ASP A 127 -14.23 28.66 5.40
C ASP A 127 -15.62 28.66 6.07
N GLY A 128 -15.70 28.66 7.40
CA GLY A 128 -16.99 28.55 8.07
C GLY A 128 -17.06 29.13 9.47
N CYS A 129 -16.93 30.45 9.61
CA CYS A 129 -17.65 31.27 10.59
C CYS A 129 -17.20 32.74 10.47
N ASP A 130 -17.86 33.50 9.59
CA ASP A 130 -18.02 34.94 9.80
C ASP A 130 -19.38 35.13 10.49
N PRO A 131 -19.43 35.46 11.80
CA PRO A 131 -20.68 35.78 12.45
C PRO A 131 -21.01 37.24 12.14
N GLY A 132 -21.81 37.45 11.11
CA GLY A 132 -22.66 38.62 11.03
C GLY A 132 -23.76 38.53 12.08
N ASP A 133 -23.49 39.06 13.28
CA ASP A 133 -24.45 39.61 14.25
C ASP A 133 -23.75 40.68 15.11
#